data_AF-A0A2W5SYR4-F1
#
_entry.id   AF-A0A2W5SYR4-F1
#
_cell.length_a   1.000
_cell.length_b   1.000
_cell.length_c   1.000
_cell.angle_alpha   90.00
_cell.angle_beta   90.00
_cell.angle_gamma   90.00
#
_symmetry.space_group_name_H-M   'P 1'
#
loop_
_entity.id
_entity.type
_entity.pdbx_description
1 polymer ?
#
loop_
_entity_poly.entity_id
_entity_poly.type
_entity_poly.pdbx_seq_one_letter_code
_entity_poly.pdbx_strand_id
1 'polypeptide(L)'
;MNTAASSTEAESFSFPPLRHNLEATVVVVGAGVAGLTAALKLLRAGRSVVLLEPGRVGDREREGTAHLTELLDTHYQLIESRFGFREASLTATSVRLAIDCIERLAREVDCRFERVPAFLFAENETHRRELQDEYDALKRVGARVSWLKQPLPIPVAAAARVDDQALLEPRAYVQALARRFVAEGGQLFEGTEVRNVDEESPPCVVQTEHATVLCRDVVITIDRPGTRAFFPAGLQEETSPVIAAPFASELPNGLYVDIRDPRASTHTAERFGAVDTSARRIVTSADGLPLIGRSSATSHVFIATGFGNADVTFATVGAMLLNDSVRGVSNSLAELFDPARSQPRQRAQRRNRSPVREMSNGSYVRH
;
A
#
# COMPACT_ATOMS: atom_id res chain seq x y z
N MET A 1 18.79 39.09 -24.19
CA MET A 1 19.75 38.21 -23.48
C MET A 1 19.04 36.90 -23.24
N ASN A 2 19.50 35.85 -23.93
CA ASN A 2 18.95 34.50 -23.87
C ASN A 2 19.51 33.82 -22.62
N THR A 3 18.68 33.53 -21.62
CA THR A 3 19.03 32.58 -20.56
C THR A 3 18.39 31.25 -20.91
N ALA A 4 19.19 30.41 -21.57
CA ALA A 4 18.88 29.00 -21.75
C ALA A 4 18.79 28.36 -20.37
N ALA A 5 17.60 27.89 -20.01
CA ALA A 5 17.44 26.95 -18.92
C ALA A 5 18.15 25.66 -19.34
N SER A 6 19.29 25.40 -18.70
CA SER A 6 20.00 24.13 -18.76
C SER A 6 19.08 23.02 -18.24
N SER A 7 18.38 22.35 -19.13
CA SER A 7 17.80 21.03 -18.87
C SER A 7 18.94 20.04 -18.73
N THR A 8 19.44 19.85 -17.51
CA THR A 8 20.25 18.68 -17.17
C THR A 8 19.37 17.47 -17.36
N GLU A 9 19.55 16.74 -18.47
CA GLU A 9 19.13 15.35 -18.58
C GLU A 9 19.72 14.61 -17.37
N ALA A 10 18.89 14.28 -16.40
CA ALA A 10 19.31 13.44 -15.29
C ALA A 10 19.80 12.11 -15.90
N GLU A 11 21.09 11.79 -15.71
CA GLU A 11 21.66 10.52 -16.18
C GLU A 11 20.73 9.36 -15.80
N SER A 12 20.31 8.58 -16.80
CA SER A 12 19.45 7.41 -16.62
C SER A 12 20.21 6.35 -15.83
N PHE A 13 20.13 6.43 -14.51
CA PHE A 13 20.68 5.43 -13.61
C PHE A 13 19.84 4.14 -13.66
N SER A 14 20.51 2.99 -13.73
CA SER A 14 19.90 1.68 -13.75
C SER A 14 20.68 0.71 -12.88
N PHE A 15 20.00 -0.32 -12.40
CA PHE A 15 20.62 -1.38 -11.62
C PHE A 15 20.86 -2.61 -12.50
N PRO A 16 21.94 -3.38 -12.28
CA PRO A 16 22.23 -4.54 -13.11
C PRO A 16 21.21 -5.66 -12.87
N PRO A 17 20.98 -6.56 -13.84
CA PRO A 17 20.21 -7.78 -13.60
C PRO A 17 21.01 -8.78 -12.75
N LEU A 18 20.30 -9.63 -12.02
CA LEU A 18 20.91 -10.72 -11.27
C LEU A 18 21.40 -11.81 -12.24
N ARG A 19 22.69 -12.14 -12.18
CA ARG A 19 23.34 -13.13 -13.07
C ARG A 19 24.11 -14.24 -12.36
N HIS A 20 24.10 -14.23 -11.03
CA HIS A 20 24.81 -15.19 -10.21
C HIS A 20 24.02 -15.45 -8.95
N ASN A 21 24.24 -16.61 -8.34
CA ASN A 21 23.56 -16.99 -7.11
C ASN A 21 24.02 -16.13 -5.94
N LEU A 22 23.09 -15.85 -5.02
CA LEU A 22 23.35 -15.04 -3.82
C LEU A 22 22.74 -15.69 -2.58
N GLU A 23 23.19 -15.22 -1.43
CA GLU A 23 22.58 -15.48 -0.14
C GLU A 23 22.24 -14.16 0.55
N ALA A 24 21.08 -14.09 1.19
CA ALA A 24 20.65 -12.94 1.97
C ALA A 24 19.76 -13.39 3.13
N THR A 25 19.60 -12.55 4.15
CA THR A 25 18.61 -12.86 5.20
C THR A 25 17.19 -12.68 4.68
N VAL A 26 16.95 -11.64 3.87
CA VAL A 26 15.63 -11.33 3.31
C VAL A 26 15.72 -11.05 1.81
N VAL A 27 14.83 -11.63 1.03
CA VAL A 27 14.59 -11.22 -0.36
C VAL A 27 13.31 -10.38 -0.42
N VAL A 28 13.38 -9.20 -1.03
CA VAL A 28 12.23 -8.34 -1.30
C VAL A 28 11.92 -8.39 -2.80
N VAL A 29 10.68 -8.70 -3.16
CA VAL A 29 10.21 -8.80 -4.54
C VAL A 29 9.31 -7.59 -4.87
N GLY A 30 9.76 -6.78 -5.82
CA GLY A 30 9.17 -5.51 -6.24
C GLY A 30 9.89 -4.30 -5.64
N ALA A 31 10.37 -3.38 -6.50
CA ALA A 31 11.03 -2.13 -6.12
C ALA A 31 10.09 -0.91 -6.12
N GLY A 32 8.81 -1.12 -5.83
CA GLY A 32 7.88 -0.02 -5.59
C GLY A 32 8.02 0.58 -4.19
N VAL A 33 7.13 1.51 -3.85
CA VAL A 33 7.10 2.19 -2.54
C VAL A 33 7.17 1.20 -1.37
N ALA A 34 6.33 0.15 -1.39
CA ALA A 34 6.26 -0.84 -0.32
C ALA A 34 7.59 -1.61 -0.17
N GLY A 35 8.10 -2.14 -1.28
CA GLY A 35 9.31 -2.96 -1.29
C GLY A 35 10.55 -2.17 -0.87
N LEU A 36 10.78 -0.99 -1.43
CA LEU A 36 11.93 -0.15 -1.08
C LEU A 36 11.87 0.36 0.36
N THR A 37 10.69 0.77 0.83
CA THR A 37 10.53 1.21 2.22
C THR A 37 10.77 0.04 3.19
N ALA A 38 10.27 -1.16 2.88
CA ALA A 38 10.49 -2.36 3.69
C ALA A 38 11.97 -2.76 3.68
N ALA A 39 12.60 -2.78 2.50
CA ALA A 39 14.00 -3.14 2.32
C ALA A 39 14.93 -2.21 3.10
N LEU A 40 14.73 -0.89 3.03
CA LEU A 40 15.49 0.09 3.82
C LEU A 40 15.32 -0.13 5.33
N LYS A 41 14.09 -0.35 5.81
CA LYS A 41 13.84 -0.59 7.23
C LYS A 41 14.49 -1.88 7.72
N LEU A 42 14.41 -2.96 6.94
CA LEU A 42 15.02 -4.25 7.24
C LEU A 42 16.55 -4.16 7.23
N LEU A 43 17.12 -3.48 6.22
CA LEU A 43 18.56 -3.21 6.12
C LEU A 43 19.06 -2.45 7.35
N ARG A 44 18.40 -1.35 7.72
CA ARG A 44 18.70 -0.56 8.92
C ARG A 44 18.47 -1.32 10.22
N ALA A 45 17.66 -2.38 10.21
CA ALA A 45 17.50 -3.31 11.32
C ALA A 45 18.57 -4.42 11.36
N GLY A 46 19.62 -4.33 10.53
CA GLY A 46 20.76 -5.24 10.51
C GLY A 46 20.54 -6.51 9.68
N ARG A 47 19.55 -6.53 8.78
CA ARG A 47 19.33 -7.64 7.84
C ARG A 47 20.14 -7.42 6.56
N SER A 48 20.72 -8.47 5.99
CA SER A 48 21.18 -8.42 4.59
C SER A 48 19.97 -8.60 3.67
N VAL A 49 19.80 -7.68 2.74
CA VAL A 49 18.60 -7.59 1.89
C VAL A 49 18.99 -7.59 0.42
N VAL A 50 18.37 -8.49 -0.35
CA VAL A 50 18.38 -8.49 -1.82
C VAL A 50 17.00 -8.07 -2.31
N LEU A 51 16.93 -7.08 -3.18
CA LEU A 51 15.70 -6.57 -3.78
C LEU A 51 15.69 -6.91 -5.28
N LEU A 52 14.63 -7.57 -5.74
CA LEU A 52 14.46 -8.00 -7.13
C LEU A 52 13.28 -7.27 -7.77
N GLU A 53 13.52 -6.57 -8.88
CA GLU A 53 12.52 -5.86 -9.67
C GLU A 53 12.47 -6.42 -11.09
N PRO A 54 11.32 -6.91 -11.59
CA PRO A 54 11.19 -7.41 -12.96
C PRO A 54 11.39 -6.33 -14.03
N GLY A 55 11.04 -5.07 -13.75
CA GLY A 55 11.18 -3.93 -14.67
C GLY A 55 12.31 -2.98 -14.28
N ARG A 56 12.05 -1.68 -14.41
CA ARG A 56 12.89 -0.62 -13.84
C ARG A 56 12.22 0.00 -12.62
N VAL A 57 13.04 0.46 -11.69
CA VAL A 57 12.60 1.19 -10.51
C VAL A 57 11.85 2.46 -10.93
N GLY A 58 10.61 2.58 -10.44
CA GLY A 58 9.77 3.74 -10.68
C GLY A 58 8.97 3.72 -11.98
N ASP A 59 9.00 2.63 -12.76
CA ASP A 59 8.18 2.55 -13.98
C ASP A 59 6.68 2.54 -13.67
N ARG A 60 6.27 1.89 -12.57
CA ARG A 60 4.85 1.87 -12.14
C ARG A 60 4.44 3.17 -11.44
N GLU A 61 5.38 3.84 -10.78
CA GLU A 61 5.17 5.12 -10.11
C GLU A 61 5.18 6.33 -11.07
N ARG A 62 5.29 6.10 -12.39
CA ARG A 62 5.03 7.13 -13.42
C ARG A 62 3.57 7.53 -13.48
N GLU A 63 2.68 6.63 -13.09
CA GLU A 63 1.24 6.73 -13.25
C GLU A 63 0.58 7.09 -11.92
N GLY A 64 -0.36 8.05 -11.91
CA GLY A 64 -1.15 8.41 -10.73
C GLY A 64 -1.12 9.90 -10.39
N THR A 65 -1.90 10.27 -9.37
CA THR A 65 -2.07 11.66 -8.90
C THR A 65 -1.10 12.06 -7.79
N ALA A 66 -0.24 11.14 -7.36
CA ALA A 66 0.81 11.39 -6.37
C ALA A 66 0.36 12.00 -5.02
N HIS A 67 -0.91 11.78 -4.69
CA HIS A 67 -1.51 12.30 -3.46
C HIS A 67 -1.29 11.36 -2.27
N LEU A 68 -1.15 11.95 -1.08
CA LEU A 68 -1.05 11.24 0.18
C LEU A 68 -2.14 11.78 1.09
N THR A 69 -3.16 10.96 1.33
CA THR A 69 -4.37 11.44 2.01
C THR A 69 -4.96 10.41 2.98
N GLU A 70 -5.61 10.92 4.01
CA GLU A 70 -6.51 10.22 4.91
C GLU A 70 -7.88 9.98 4.30
N LEU A 71 -8.22 10.64 3.18
CA LEU A 71 -9.46 10.39 2.44
C LEU A 71 -9.32 9.07 1.65
N LEU A 72 -9.83 7.98 2.21
CA LEU A 72 -9.65 6.64 1.67
C LEU A 72 -10.73 6.28 0.64
N ASP A 73 -10.39 5.35 -0.27
CA ASP A 73 -11.37 4.72 -1.18
C ASP A 73 -12.56 4.12 -0.42
N THR A 74 -12.27 3.52 0.73
CA THR A 74 -13.27 3.01 1.66
C THR A 74 -13.45 4.05 2.76
N HIS A 75 -14.51 4.84 2.64
CA HIS A 75 -14.91 5.85 3.62
C HIS A 75 -14.89 5.33 5.06
N TYR A 76 -14.47 6.16 6.03
CA TYR A 76 -14.37 5.77 7.43
C TYR A 76 -15.72 5.36 8.01
N GLN A 77 -16.84 5.94 7.57
CA GLN A 77 -18.16 5.47 7.97
C GLN A 77 -18.38 3.98 7.63
N LEU A 78 -17.85 3.52 6.50
CA LEU A 78 -17.97 2.15 6.04
C LEU A 78 -16.95 1.24 6.74
N ILE A 79 -15.71 1.71 6.95
CA ILE A 79 -14.72 0.99 7.75
C ILE A 79 -15.25 0.76 9.17
N GLU A 80 -15.78 1.80 9.81
CA GLU A 80 -16.38 1.72 11.15
C GLU A 80 -17.56 0.74 11.17
N SER A 81 -18.44 0.78 10.18
CA SER A 81 -19.56 -0.15 10.07
C SER A 81 -19.13 -1.62 9.89
N ARG A 82 -18.04 -1.88 9.16
CA ARG A 82 -17.58 -3.24 8.86
C ARG A 82 -16.68 -3.84 9.94
N PHE A 83 -15.77 -3.04 10.47
CA PHE A 83 -14.69 -3.51 11.35
C PHE A 83 -14.81 -3.01 12.78
N GLY A 84 -15.58 -1.94 13.01
CA GLY A 84 -15.70 -1.29 14.30
C GLY A 84 -14.90 0.01 14.40
N PHE A 85 -15.24 0.83 15.39
CA PHE A 85 -14.63 2.15 15.62
C PHE A 85 -13.13 2.06 15.94
N ARG A 86 -12.71 1.04 16.69
CA ARG A 86 -11.31 0.84 17.07
C ARG A 86 -10.45 0.63 15.81
N GLU A 87 -10.91 -0.23 14.91
CA GLU A 87 -10.23 -0.59 13.67
C GLU A 87 -10.20 0.61 12.72
N ALA A 88 -11.29 1.37 12.60
CA ALA A 88 -11.32 2.63 11.86
C ALA A 88 -10.30 3.65 12.40
N SER A 89 -10.21 3.79 13.72
CA SER A 89 -9.24 4.68 14.39
C SER A 89 -7.79 4.24 14.17
N LEU A 90 -7.54 2.93 14.21
CA LEU A 90 -6.23 2.34 13.91
C LEU A 90 -5.83 2.58 12.45
N THR A 91 -6.74 2.39 11.51
CA THR A 91 -6.51 2.72 10.08
C THR A 91 -6.11 4.18 9.94
N ALA A 92 -6.91 5.11 10.47
CA ALA A 92 -6.64 6.54 10.34
C ALA A 92 -5.27 6.93 10.94
N THR A 93 -4.96 6.38 12.12
CA THR A 93 -3.65 6.60 12.77
C THR A 93 -2.51 6.04 11.93
N SER A 94 -2.66 4.84 11.37
CA SER A 94 -1.63 4.20 10.53
C SER A 94 -1.34 4.98 9.25
N VAL A 95 -2.39 5.55 8.64
CA VAL A 95 -2.31 6.36 7.43
C VAL A 95 -1.57 7.66 7.73
N ARG A 96 -1.91 8.38 8.82
CA ARG A 96 -1.16 9.59 9.25
C ARG A 96 0.31 9.30 9.48
N LEU A 97 0.63 8.24 10.25
CA LEU A 97 2.01 7.85 10.52
C LEU A 97 2.77 7.46 9.24
N ALA A 98 2.09 6.90 8.25
CA ALA A 98 2.68 6.61 6.96
C ALA A 98 3.01 7.90 6.19
N ILE A 99 2.13 8.91 6.16
CA ILE A 99 2.42 10.20 5.55
C ILE A 99 3.63 10.87 6.23
N ASP A 100 3.69 10.85 7.57
CA ASP A 100 4.85 11.37 8.33
C ASP A 100 6.14 10.59 8.02
N CYS A 101 6.04 9.27 7.86
CA CYS A 101 7.18 8.44 7.47
C CYS A 101 7.67 8.77 6.07
N ILE A 102 6.76 8.99 5.11
CA ILE A 102 7.08 9.40 3.74
C ILE A 102 7.77 10.77 3.76
N GLU A 103 7.24 11.76 4.50
CA GLU A 103 7.86 13.08 4.62
C GLU A 103 9.31 12.98 5.12
N ARG A 104 9.54 12.20 6.19
CA ARG A 104 10.89 12.00 6.73
C ARG A 104 11.81 11.36 5.70
N LEU A 105 11.35 10.31 5.01
CA LEU A 105 12.15 9.61 4.00
C LEU A 105 12.43 10.50 2.78
N ALA A 106 11.44 11.27 2.32
CA ALA A 106 11.58 12.21 1.22
C ALA A 106 12.66 13.26 1.55
N ARG A 107 12.68 13.77 2.79
CA ARG A 107 13.74 14.67 3.27
C ARG A 107 15.12 14.00 3.31
N GLU A 108 15.21 12.72 3.69
CA GLU A 108 16.48 11.98 3.73
C GLU A 108 17.10 11.75 2.34
N VAL A 109 16.28 11.76 1.28
CA VAL A 109 16.71 11.51 -0.10
C VAL A 109 16.53 12.72 -1.02
N ASP A 110 16.29 13.90 -0.43
CA ASP A 110 16.11 15.18 -1.13
C ASP A 110 15.04 15.11 -2.25
N CYS A 111 13.90 14.52 -1.93
CA CYS A 111 12.76 14.41 -2.83
C CYS A 111 11.68 15.44 -2.47
N ARG A 112 11.05 16.04 -3.49
CA ARG A 112 9.96 17.00 -3.31
C ARG A 112 8.79 16.38 -2.57
N PHE A 113 8.40 17.02 -1.47
CA PHE A 113 7.24 16.69 -0.67
C PHE A 113 6.59 17.99 -0.19
N GLU A 114 5.27 18.06 -0.26
CA GLU A 114 4.54 19.27 0.12
C GLU A 114 3.30 18.91 0.96
N ARG A 115 3.18 19.49 2.15
CA ARG A 115 1.94 19.39 2.96
C ARG A 115 0.89 20.31 2.36
N VAL A 116 -0.28 19.75 2.09
CA VAL A 116 -1.42 20.46 1.50
C VAL A 116 -2.71 20.05 2.21
N PRO A 117 -3.78 20.86 2.14
CA PRO A 117 -5.11 20.38 2.52
C PRO A 117 -5.67 19.40 1.48
N ALA A 118 -6.64 18.59 1.91
CA ALA A 118 -7.60 17.96 1.03
C ALA A 118 -9.01 18.55 1.23
N PHE A 119 -9.79 18.54 0.17
CA PHE A 119 -11.16 18.99 0.12
C PHE A 119 -12.03 17.82 -0.33
N LEU A 120 -12.85 17.30 0.59
CA LEU A 120 -13.86 16.29 0.31
C LEU A 120 -15.17 17.03 0.01
N PHE A 121 -15.78 16.80 -1.16
CA PHE A 121 -16.96 17.56 -1.57
C PHE A 121 -18.08 16.67 -2.10
N ALA A 122 -19.30 17.23 -2.08
CA ALA A 122 -20.47 16.67 -2.74
C ALA A 122 -20.87 17.60 -3.88
N GLU A 123 -20.92 17.10 -5.12
CA GLU A 123 -21.32 17.89 -6.29
C GLU A 123 -22.74 18.45 -6.18
N ASN A 124 -23.65 17.68 -5.59
CA ASN A 124 -25.09 17.97 -5.54
C ASN A 124 -25.70 17.58 -4.19
N GLU A 125 -26.85 18.18 -3.89
CA GLU A 125 -27.49 18.09 -2.57
C GLU A 125 -27.86 16.65 -2.17
N THR A 126 -28.07 15.76 -3.15
CA THR A 126 -28.34 14.34 -2.94
C THR A 126 -27.24 13.64 -2.13
N HIS A 127 -25.97 14.03 -2.31
CA HIS A 127 -24.82 13.41 -1.64
C HIS A 127 -24.33 14.19 -0.41
N ARG A 128 -25.02 15.28 -0.04
CA ARG A 128 -24.65 16.08 1.14
C ARG A 128 -24.69 15.27 2.42
N ARG A 129 -25.67 14.37 2.55
CA ARG A 129 -25.81 13.52 3.73
C ARG A 129 -24.65 12.54 3.86
N GLU A 130 -24.26 11.91 2.74
CA GLU A 130 -23.10 11.00 2.71
C GLU A 130 -21.80 11.71 3.08
N LEU A 131 -21.62 12.95 2.60
CA LEU A 131 -20.49 13.81 2.99
C LEU A 131 -20.53 14.15 4.49
N GLN A 132 -21.70 14.42 5.05
CA GLN A 132 -21.87 14.71 6.47
C GLN A 132 -21.53 13.48 7.33
N ASP A 133 -22.02 12.30 6.95
CA ASP A 133 -21.76 11.05 7.65
C ASP A 133 -20.24 10.72 7.65
N GLU A 134 -19.56 10.95 6.52
CA GLU A 134 -18.11 10.77 6.42
C GLU A 134 -17.32 11.85 7.19
N TYR A 135 -17.75 13.11 7.13
CA TYR A 135 -17.17 14.19 7.94
C TYR A 135 -17.21 13.85 9.44
N ASP A 136 -18.35 13.34 9.91
CA ASP A 136 -18.49 12.96 11.31
C ASP A 136 -17.63 11.73 11.66
N ALA A 137 -17.47 10.78 10.73
CA ALA A 137 -16.57 9.64 10.90
C ALA A 137 -15.10 10.06 10.98
N LEU A 138 -14.64 10.90 10.05
CA LEU A 138 -13.30 11.52 10.04
C LEU A 138 -13.01 12.22 11.37
N LYS A 139 -13.98 12.99 11.87
CA LYS A 139 -13.85 13.67 13.17
C LYS A 139 -13.74 12.68 14.33
N ARG A 140 -14.52 11.61 14.34
CA ARG A 140 -14.47 10.57 15.40
C ARG A 140 -13.11 9.85 15.43
N VAL A 141 -12.54 9.52 14.28
CA VAL A 141 -11.23 8.86 14.18
C VAL A 141 -10.04 9.82 14.41
N GLY A 142 -10.32 11.11 14.63
CA GLY A 142 -9.33 12.11 15.01
C GLY A 142 -8.62 12.80 13.83
N ALA A 143 -9.19 12.75 12.62
CA ALA A 143 -8.69 13.55 11.50
C ALA A 143 -8.88 15.05 11.76
N ARG A 144 -7.95 15.87 11.25
CA ARG A 144 -8.04 17.35 11.34
C ARG A 144 -9.01 17.88 10.28
N VAL A 145 -10.29 17.65 10.52
CA VAL A 145 -11.37 17.97 9.57
C VAL A 145 -12.21 19.17 10.02
N SER A 146 -12.57 20.03 9.06
CA SER A 146 -13.47 21.17 9.27
C SER A 146 -14.47 21.30 8.12
N TRP A 147 -15.71 21.64 8.44
CA TRP A 147 -16.74 21.91 7.43
C TRP A 147 -16.54 23.29 6.80
N LEU A 148 -16.60 23.39 5.47
CA LEU A 148 -16.43 24.66 4.78
C LEU A 148 -17.72 25.49 4.80
N LYS A 149 -17.61 26.73 5.28
CA LYS A 149 -18.71 27.71 5.26
C LYS A 149 -18.81 28.44 3.92
N GLN A 150 -17.67 28.70 3.30
CA GLN A 150 -17.59 29.30 1.97
C GLN A 150 -17.43 28.19 0.94
N PRO A 151 -18.14 28.26 -0.21
CA PRO A 151 -18.03 27.25 -1.24
C PRO A 151 -16.63 27.27 -1.87
N LEU A 152 -16.21 26.12 -2.38
CA LEU A 152 -15.03 26.03 -3.25
C LEU A 152 -15.26 26.88 -4.51
N PRO A 153 -14.20 27.33 -5.21
CA PRO A 153 -14.33 28.02 -6.50
C PRO A 153 -14.72 27.08 -7.67
N ILE A 154 -15.55 26.09 -7.37
CA ILE A 154 -16.19 25.12 -8.27
C ILE A 154 -17.62 24.86 -7.76
N PRO A 155 -18.59 24.58 -8.65
CA PRO A 155 -19.97 24.35 -8.26
C PRO A 155 -20.10 23.04 -7.47
N VAL A 156 -20.25 23.14 -6.14
CA VAL A 156 -20.47 22.01 -5.23
C VAL A 156 -21.58 22.36 -4.24
N ALA A 157 -22.34 21.37 -3.78
CA ALA A 157 -23.40 21.56 -2.78
C ALA A 157 -22.85 21.74 -1.35
N ALA A 158 -21.75 21.05 -1.05
CA ALA A 158 -21.10 21.08 0.24
C ALA A 158 -19.64 20.59 0.14
N ALA A 159 -18.80 20.99 1.09
CA ALA A 159 -17.42 20.53 1.18
C ALA A 159 -16.89 20.55 2.62
N ALA A 160 -15.96 19.64 2.91
CA ALA A 160 -15.16 19.60 4.11
C ALA A 160 -13.68 19.68 3.74
N ARG A 161 -12.88 20.29 4.62
CA ARG A 161 -11.43 20.41 4.50
C ARG A 161 -10.76 19.49 5.52
N VAL A 162 -9.81 18.69 5.08
CA VAL A 162 -8.92 17.88 5.92
C VAL A 162 -7.51 18.44 5.80
N ASP A 163 -6.90 18.85 6.91
CA ASP A 163 -5.55 19.41 6.96
C ASP A 163 -4.46 18.32 7.04
N ASP A 164 -3.22 18.69 6.75
CA ASP A 164 -2.01 17.85 6.86
C ASP A 164 -1.94 16.63 5.92
N GLN A 165 -2.55 16.77 4.75
CA GLN A 165 -2.38 15.84 3.63
C GLN A 165 -1.10 16.19 2.87
N ALA A 166 -0.75 15.47 1.81
CA ALA A 166 0.46 15.78 1.07
C ALA A 166 0.45 15.43 -0.42
N LEU A 167 1.38 16.04 -1.14
CA LEU A 167 1.80 15.73 -2.49
C LEU A 167 3.25 15.25 -2.49
N LEU A 168 3.57 14.33 -3.39
CA LEU A 168 4.89 13.73 -3.57
C LEU A 168 5.22 13.66 -5.07
N GLU A 169 6.49 13.45 -5.45
CA GLU A 169 6.84 12.97 -6.79
C GLU A 169 7.19 11.46 -6.71
N PRO A 170 6.24 10.53 -6.96
CA PRO A 170 6.37 9.13 -6.54
C PRO A 170 7.54 8.43 -7.23
N ARG A 171 7.72 8.67 -8.54
CA ARG A 171 8.85 8.12 -9.30
C ARG A 171 10.20 8.63 -8.79
N ALA A 172 10.33 9.95 -8.60
CA ALA A 172 11.56 10.53 -8.07
C ALA A 172 11.86 9.98 -6.68
N TYR A 173 10.83 9.86 -5.84
CA TYR A 173 10.91 9.29 -4.51
C TYR A 173 11.44 7.86 -4.51
N VAL A 174 10.83 6.93 -5.27
CA VAL A 174 11.29 5.53 -5.28
C VAL A 174 12.68 5.38 -5.90
N GLN A 175 13.01 6.16 -6.94
CA GLN A 175 14.36 6.15 -7.51
C GLN A 175 15.42 6.66 -6.52
N ALA A 176 15.09 7.68 -5.74
CA ALA A 176 15.98 8.21 -4.71
C ALA A 176 16.12 7.23 -3.52
N LEU A 177 15.03 6.57 -3.10
CA LEU A 177 15.07 5.49 -2.11
C LEU A 177 15.93 4.30 -2.57
N ALA A 178 15.83 3.91 -3.85
CA ALA A 178 16.63 2.82 -4.39
C ALA A 178 18.14 3.12 -4.36
N ARG A 179 18.53 4.35 -4.74
CA ARG A 179 19.92 4.81 -4.59
C ARG A 179 20.36 4.77 -3.13
N ARG A 180 19.50 5.26 -2.23
CA ARG A 180 19.78 5.25 -0.79
C ARG A 180 19.95 3.85 -0.23
N PHE A 181 19.10 2.91 -0.65
CA PHE A 181 19.16 1.51 -0.24
C PHE A 181 20.48 0.85 -0.65
N VAL A 182 20.91 1.04 -1.89
CA VAL A 182 22.19 0.50 -2.36
C VAL A 182 23.38 1.19 -1.68
N ALA A 183 23.31 2.51 -1.48
CA ALA A 183 24.35 3.25 -0.75
C ALA A 183 24.50 2.79 0.72
N GLU A 184 23.44 2.27 1.34
CA GLU A 184 23.46 1.69 2.69
C GLU A 184 23.86 0.20 2.72
N GLY A 185 24.23 -0.40 1.57
CA GLY A 185 24.71 -1.77 1.46
C GLY A 185 23.66 -2.81 1.07
N GLY A 186 22.45 -2.37 0.70
CA GLY A 186 21.46 -3.22 0.07
C GLY A 186 21.87 -3.64 -1.35
N GLN A 187 21.41 -4.79 -1.81
CA GLN A 187 21.63 -5.25 -3.19
C GLN A 187 20.32 -5.15 -3.97
N LEU A 188 20.31 -4.45 -5.10
CA LEU A 188 19.12 -4.25 -5.93
C LEU A 188 19.39 -4.67 -7.36
N PHE A 189 18.46 -5.45 -7.94
CA PHE A 189 18.57 -5.96 -9.30
C PHE A 189 17.30 -5.66 -10.11
N GLU A 190 17.42 -4.82 -11.15
CA GLU A 190 16.36 -4.57 -12.15
C GLU A 190 16.33 -5.69 -13.20
N GLY A 191 15.28 -5.74 -14.02
CA GLY A 191 15.17 -6.76 -15.09
C GLY A 191 15.19 -8.19 -14.57
N THR A 192 14.83 -8.41 -13.30
CA THR A 192 14.99 -9.69 -12.60
C THR A 192 13.64 -10.16 -12.06
N GLU A 193 12.91 -10.90 -12.88
CA GLU A 193 11.60 -11.45 -12.49
C GLU A 193 11.77 -12.74 -11.67
N VAL A 194 11.10 -12.80 -10.52
CA VAL A 194 10.99 -14.01 -9.70
C VAL A 194 10.03 -14.98 -10.39
N ARG A 195 10.52 -16.17 -10.73
CA ARG A 195 9.78 -17.23 -11.42
C ARG A 195 9.11 -18.19 -10.45
N ASN A 196 9.74 -18.42 -9.30
CA ASN A 196 9.24 -19.32 -8.27
C ASN A 196 9.87 -18.98 -6.92
N VAL A 197 9.16 -19.30 -5.84
CA VAL A 197 9.67 -19.25 -4.47
C VAL A 197 9.38 -20.60 -3.85
N ASP A 198 10.43 -21.38 -3.59
CA ASP A 198 10.34 -22.62 -2.82
C ASP A 198 10.63 -22.32 -1.34
N GLU A 199 9.78 -22.81 -0.48
CA GLU A 199 9.78 -22.59 0.97
C GLU A 199 9.40 -23.85 1.75
N GLU A 200 9.28 -25.00 1.07
CA GLU A 200 8.89 -26.26 1.71
C GLU A 200 9.95 -26.71 2.74
N SER A 201 11.20 -26.33 2.53
CA SER A 201 12.31 -26.57 3.46
C SER A 201 13.20 -25.33 3.56
N PRO A 202 13.34 -24.69 4.73
CA PRO A 202 14.23 -23.54 4.88
C PRO A 202 15.70 -23.94 4.68
N PRO A 203 16.54 -23.06 4.09
CA PRO A 203 16.22 -21.70 3.64
C PRO A 203 15.30 -21.66 2.41
N CYS A 204 14.46 -20.63 2.32
CA CYS A 204 13.69 -20.34 1.11
C CYS A 204 14.62 -20.16 -0.10
N VAL A 205 14.16 -20.63 -1.26
CA VAL A 205 14.88 -20.60 -2.53
C VAL A 205 14.09 -19.75 -3.51
N VAL A 206 14.56 -18.52 -3.76
CA VAL A 206 13.95 -17.62 -4.75
C VAL A 206 14.62 -17.83 -6.10
N GLN A 207 13.86 -18.31 -7.08
CA GLN A 207 14.35 -18.66 -8.41
C GLN A 207 14.01 -17.58 -9.42
N THR A 208 15.00 -17.18 -10.22
CA THR A 208 14.85 -16.29 -11.38
C THR A 208 15.25 -17.03 -12.66
N GLU A 209 15.23 -16.35 -13.81
CA GLU A 209 15.66 -16.96 -15.07
C GLU A 209 17.16 -17.32 -15.10
N HIS A 210 18.00 -16.55 -14.40
CA HIS A 210 19.46 -16.65 -14.53
C HIS A 210 20.18 -16.97 -13.23
N ALA A 211 19.48 -16.95 -12.09
CA ALA A 211 20.09 -17.10 -10.78
C ALA A 211 19.09 -17.54 -9.71
N THR A 212 19.63 -17.95 -8.57
CA THR A 212 18.87 -18.29 -7.37
C THR A 212 19.38 -17.48 -6.17
N VAL A 213 18.47 -17.06 -5.30
CA VAL A 213 18.81 -16.43 -4.01
C VAL A 213 18.32 -17.30 -2.86
N LEU A 214 19.24 -17.77 -2.02
CA LEU A 214 18.89 -18.44 -0.77
C LEU A 214 18.62 -17.39 0.30
N CYS A 215 17.51 -17.54 1.02
CA CYS A 215 17.16 -16.61 2.08
C CYS A 215 16.32 -17.23 3.18
N ARG A 216 16.20 -16.52 4.31
CA ARG A 216 15.34 -16.96 5.40
C ARG A 216 13.89 -16.55 5.16
N ASP A 217 13.66 -15.29 4.79
CA ASP A 217 12.34 -14.70 4.65
C ASP A 217 12.20 -14.01 3.28
N VAL A 218 11.00 -14.03 2.71
CA VAL A 218 10.67 -13.40 1.43
C VAL A 218 9.54 -12.40 1.64
N VAL A 219 9.75 -11.16 1.21
CA VAL A 219 8.73 -10.09 1.24
C VAL A 219 8.29 -9.82 -0.19
N ILE A 220 7.03 -10.07 -0.50
CA ILE A 220 6.47 -9.93 -1.84
C ILE A 220 5.50 -8.74 -1.86
N THR A 221 5.82 -7.75 -2.67
CA THR A 221 5.03 -6.51 -2.81
C THR A 221 4.47 -6.31 -4.22
N ILE A 222 4.60 -7.33 -5.07
CA ILE A 222 4.11 -7.33 -6.45
C ILE A 222 3.48 -8.68 -6.80
N ASP A 223 2.27 -8.64 -7.37
CA ASP A 223 1.57 -9.81 -7.91
C ASP A 223 1.99 -10.07 -9.37
N ARG A 224 2.70 -11.17 -9.60
CA ARG A 224 3.23 -11.60 -10.91
C ARG A 224 3.15 -13.13 -11.05
N PRO A 225 3.21 -13.66 -12.28
CA PRO A 225 3.46 -15.09 -12.50
C PRO A 225 4.74 -15.51 -11.74
N GLY A 226 4.62 -16.42 -10.79
CA GLY A 226 5.70 -16.86 -9.90
C GLY A 226 5.54 -16.45 -8.43
N THR A 227 4.83 -15.35 -8.15
CA THR A 227 4.50 -14.90 -6.79
C THR A 227 3.01 -14.95 -6.47
N ARG A 228 2.16 -15.04 -7.50
CA ARG A 228 0.70 -15.00 -7.40
C ARG A 228 0.10 -16.00 -6.39
N ALA A 229 0.72 -17.18 -6.24
CA ALA A 229 0.23 -18.22 -5.34
C ALA A 229 0.22 -17.80 -3.86
N PHE A 230 1.02 -16.80 -3.47
CA PHE A 230 1.09 -16.32 -2.09
C PHE A 230 0.02 -15.29 -1.75
N PHE A 231 -0.64 -14.72 -2.76
CA PHE A 231 -1.68 -13.72 -2.58
C PHE A 231 -3.05 -14.37 -2.34
N PRO A 232 -3.87 -13.80 -1.46
CA PRO A 232 -5.22 -14.30 -1.22
C PRO A 232 -6.09 -14.17 -2.45
N ALA A 233 -7.09 -15.05 -2.56
CA ALA A 233 -8.14 -14.94 -3.57
C ALA A 233 -9.02 -13.70 -3.33
N GLY A 234 -9.73 -13.25 -4.37
CA GLY A 234 -10.70 -12.15 -4.26
C GLY A 234 -10.12 -10.74 -4.36
N LEU A 235 -8.86 -10.60 -4.79
CA LEU A 235 -8.32 -9.31 -5.23
C LEU A 235 -9.03 -8.89 -6.53
N GLN A 236 -9.44 -7.63 -6.58
CA GLN A 236 -10.00 -7.00 -7.76
C GLN A 236 -8.95 -6.10 -8.40
N GLU A 237 -8.87 -6.16 -9.72
CA GLU A 237 -7.94 -5.37 -10.50
C GLU A 237 -8.73 -4.51 -11.47
N GLU A 238 -8.44 -3.22 -11.46
CA GLU A 238 -9.09 -2.22 -12.30
C GLU A 238 -8.03 -1.28 -12.87
N THR A 239 -8.34 -0.66 -14.01
CA THR A 239 -7.50 0.37 -14.61
C THR A 239 -8.20 1.70 -14.48
N SER A 240 -7.55 2.67 -13.83
CA SER A 240 -8.07 4.03 -13.66
C SER A 240 -7.33 5.02 -14.57
N PRO A 241 -8.04 5.88 -15.32
CA PRO A 241 -7.42 6.91 -16.13
C PRO A 241 -6.84 8.02 -15.25
N VAL A 242 -5.70 8.56 -15.67
CA VAL A 242 -5.08 9.75 -15.08
C VAL A 242 -4.97 10.79 -16.18
N ILE A 243 -5.52 11.97 -15.92
CA ILE A 243 -5.56 13.07 -16.88
C ILE A 243 -4.94 14.30 -16.23
N ALA A 244 -3.91 14.85 -16.86
CA ALA A 244 -3.43 16.19 -16.57
C ALA A 244 -3.92 17.10 -17.69
N ALA A 245 -4.65 18.17 -17.34
CA ALA A 245 -5.16 19.12 -18.33
C ALA A 245 -5.17 20.55 -17.74
N PRO A 246 -5.04 21.59 -18.58
CA PRO A 246 -5.25 22.96 -18.14
C PRO A 246 -6.66 23.14 -17.56
N PHE A 247 -6.77 23.88 -16.45
CA PHE A 247 -8.04 24.20 -15.81
C PHE A 247 -8.23 25.71 -15.76
N ALA A 248 -9.43 26.18 -16.10
CA ALA A 248 -9.69 27.62 -16.30
C ALA A 248 -9.84 28.42 -15.00
N SER A 249 -10.22 27.77 -13.90
CA SER A 249 -10.39 28.42 -12.61
C SER A 249 -9.15 28.24 -11.74
N GLU A 250 -8.78 29.28 -11.00
CA GLU A 250 -7.80 29.14 -9.93
C GLU A 250 -8.44 28.38 -8.75
N LEU A 251 -7.93 27.18 -8.48
CA LEU A 251 -8.26 26.41 -7.29
C LEU A 251 -7.21 26.68 -6.20
N PRO A 252 -7.60 26.74 -4.92
CA PRO A 252 -6.64 26.64 -3.82
C PRO A 252 -5.72 25.43 -4.02
N ASN A 253 -4.44 25.57 -3.64
CA ASN A 253 -3.55 24.41 -3.66
C ASN A 253 -4.07 23.35 -2.68
N GLY A 254 -4.24 22.12 -3.17
CA GLY A 254 -4.81 21.04 -2.38
C GLY A 254 -5.26 19.85 -3.22
N LEU A 255 -5.67 18.81 -2.49
CA LEU A 255 -6.32 17.63 -3.04
C LEU A 255 -7.83 17.87 -3.06
N TYR A 256 -8.50 17.35 -4.08
CA TYR A 256 -9.94 17.45 -4.27
C TYR A 256 -10.49 16.06 -4.51
N VAL A 257 -11.47 15.65 -3.71
CA VAL A 257 -12.03 14.30 -3.72
C VAL A 257 -13.55 14.41 -3.70
N ASP A 258 -14.22 13.77 -4.66
CA ASP A 258 -15.67 13.63 -4.64
C ASP A 258 -16.06 12.53 -3.65
N ILE A 259 -17.04 12.80 -2.77
CA ILE A 259 -17.59 11.81 -1.84
C ILE A 259 -18.14 10.58 -2.57
N ARG A 260 -18.70 10.74 -3.78
CA ARG A 260 -19.33 9.64 -4.53
C ARG A 260 -18.34 8.67 -5.12
N ASP A 261 -17.20 9.21 -5.54
CA ASP A 261 -16.13 8.45 -6.16
C ASP A 261 -14.81 8.92 -5.53
N PRO A 262 -14.47 8.41 -4.33
CA PRO A 262 -13.22 8.78 -3.66
C PRO A 262 -11.97 8.39 -4.49
N ARG A 263 -12.15 7.55 -5.52
CA ARG A 263 -11.12 7.19 -6.49
C ARG A 263 -10.87 8.31 -7.50
N ALA A 264 -11.88 9.14 -7.79
CA ALA A 264 -11.79 10.35 -8.60
C ALA A 264 -11.18 11.49 -7.78
N SER A 265 -9.85 11.49 -7.67
CA SER A 265 -9.10 12.55 -7.02
C SER A 265 -8.45 13.50 -8.03
N THR A 266 -8.41 14.78 -7.68
CA THR A 266 -7.76 15.84 -8.46
C THR A 266 -6.83 16.63 -7.55
N HIS A 267 -5.73 17.13 -8.09
CA HIS A 267 -4.90 18.13 -7.41
C HIS A 267 -4.36 19.12 -8.43
N THR A 268 -4.04 20.31 -7.97
CA THR A 268 -3.36 21.31 -8.80
C THR A 268 -1.89 20.96 -8.93
N ALA A 269 -1.37 20.98 -10.16
CA ALA A 269 0.05 20.83 -10.44
C ALA A 269 0.49 21.91 -11.43
N GLU A 270 1.65 22.52 -11.20
CA GLU A 270 2.26 23.42 -12.19
C GLU A 270 2.78 22.58 -13.37
N ARG A 271 1.93 22.37 -14.39
CA ARG A 271 2.31 21.81 -15.69
C ARG A 271 1.93 22.78 -16.79
N PHE A 272 2.91 23.18 -17.61
CA PHE A 272 2.67 24.05 -18.75
C PHE A 272 2.25 23.25 -19.98
N GLY A 273 1.04 23.52 -20.48
CA GLY A 273 0.74 23.46 -21.93
C GLY A 273 0.38 22.14 -22.59
N ALA A 274 0.19 21.01 -21.89
CA ALA A 274 -0.21 19.75 -22.53
C ALA A 274 -1.27 18.98 -21.75
N VAL A 275 -2.22 18.39 -22.50
CA VAL A 275 -3.06 17.30 -21.98
C VAL A 275 -2.22 16.02 -22.00
N ASP A 276 -2.07 15.38 -20.84
CA ASP A 276 -1.35 14.12 -20.68
C ASP A 276 -2.31 13.08 -20.13
N THR A 277 -2.31 11.89 -20.71
CA THR A 277 -3.19 10.79 -20.32
C THR A 277 -2.37 9.55 -20.09
N SER A 278 -2.50 8.98 -18.90
CA SER A 278 -1.98 7.66 -18.57
C SER A 278 -3.07 6.81 -17.93
N ALA A 279 -2.79 5.54 -17.69
CA ALA A 279 -3.73 4.63 -17.06
C ALA A 279 -3.01 3.87 -15.97
N ARG A 280 -3.52 3.93 -14.74
CA ARG A 280 -2.92 3.29 -13.57
C ARG A 280 -3.68 2.02 -13.23
N ARG A 281 -2.94 0.93 -12.99
CA ARG A 281 -3.51 -0.31 -12.44
C ARG A 281 -3.71 -0.17 -10.93
N ILE A 282 -4.93 -0.42 -10.47
CA ILE A 282 -5.31 -0.43 -9.06
C ILE A 282 -5.66 -1.86 -8.67
N VAL A 283 -5.20 -2.28 -7.49
CA VAL A 283 -5.59 -3.55 -6.89
C VAL A 283 -6.27 -3.27 -5.55
N THR A 284 -7.48 -3.79 -5.37
CA THR A 284 -8.27 -3.65 -4.15
C THR A 284 -8.63 -5.01 -3.58
N SER A 285 -8.81 -5.07 -2.26
CA SER A 285 -9.45 -6.20 -1.60
C SER A 285 -10.97 -6.04 -1.62
N ALA A 286 -11.69 -7.14 -1.42
CA ALA A 286 -13.16 -7.12 -1.37
C ALA A 286 -13.73 -6.33 -0.18
N ASP A 287 -12.99 -6.24 0.93
CA ASP A 287 -13.43 -5.57 2.16
C ASP A 287 -13.03 -4.09 2.24
N GLY A 288 -12.20 -3.64 1.29
CA GLY A 288 -11.80 -2.24 1.15
C GLY A 288 -10.55 -1.83 1.92
N LEU A 289 -9.92 -2.74 2.67
CA LEU A 289 -8.65 -2.51 3.35
C LEU A 289 -7.54 -3.40 2.78
N PRO A 290 -6.26 -2.97 2.79
CA PRO A 290 -5.17 -3.76 2.24
C PRO A 290 -4.90 -5.06 3.01
N LEU A 291 -4.33 -6.04 2.33
CA LEU A 291 -3.98 -7.35 2.88
C LEU A 291 -2.45 -7.39 3.04
N ILE A 292 -1.98 -7.29 4.28
CA ILE A 292 -0.59 -7.08 4.68
C ILE A 292 -0.24 -8.02 5.82
N GLY A 293 0.75 -8.88 5.63
CA GLY A 293 1.25 -9.75 6.69
C GLY A 293 1.83 -11.04 6.13
N ARG A 294 1.90 -12.05 6.99
CA ARG A 294 2.37 -13.39 6.59
C ARG A 294 1.35 -14.03 5.64
N SER A 295 1.81 -14.63 4.56
CA SER A 295 0.93 -15.43 3.71
C SER A 295 0.43 -16.66 4.49
N SER A 296 -0.86 -16.97 4.36
CA SER A 296 -1.48 -18.10 5.08
C SER A 296 -0.95 -19.46 4.66
N ALA A 297 -0.30 -19.54 3.50
CA ALA A 297 0.25 -20.77 2.96
C ALA A 297 1.57 -21.17 3.66
N THR A 298 2.18 -20.27 4.45
CA THR A 298 3.63 -20.37 4.67
C THR A 298 4.15 -19.73 5.95
N SER A 299 5.38 -20.14 6.30
CA SER A 299 6.08 -19.57 7.44
C SER A 299 7.03 -18.41 7.12
N HIS A 300 7.46 -18.24 5.88
CA HIS A 300 8.58 -17.37 5.55
C HIS A 300 8.26 -16.37 4.44
N VAL A 301 7.04 -16.40 3.90
CA VAL A 301 6.58 -15.43 2.90
C VAL A 301 5.63 -14.43 3.53
N PHE A 302 5.94 -13.15 3.32
CA PHE A 302 5.15 -12.01 3.75
C PHE A 302 4.70 -11.24 2.52
N ILE A 303 3.45 -10.80 2.49
CA ILE A 303 2.83 -10.15 1.35
C ILE A 303 2.23 -8.81 1.74
N ALA A 304 2.17 -7.87 0.80
CA ALA A 304 1.37 -6.67 0.93
C ALA A 304 0.72 -6.33 -0.42
N THR A 305 -0.61 -6.21 -0.44
CA THR A 305 -1.41 -5.96 -1.65
C THR A 305 -2.76 -5.30 -1.32
N GLY A 306 -3.53 -4.97 -2.34
CA GLY A 306 -4.90 -4.46 -2.19
C GLY A 306 -4.95 -3.02 -1.71
N PHE A 307 -3.95 -2.21 -2.05
CA PHE A 307 -3.79 -0.84 -1.51
C PHE A 307 -4.78 0.20 -2.05
N GLY A 308 -5.52 -0.09 -3.14
CA GLY A 308 -6.43 0.89 -3.74
C GLY A 308 -5.70 2.11 -4.32
N ASN A 309 -6.32 3.29 -4.27
CA ASN A 309 -5.74 4.56 -4.71
C ASN A 309 -4.79 5.18 -3.70
N ALA A 310 -4.99 4.93 -2.40
CA ALA A 310 -4.07 5.34 -1.35
C ALA A 310 -2.80 4.46 -1.33
N ASP A 311 -2.29 4.10 -2.51
CA ASP A 311 -1.26 3.09 -2.71
C ASP A 311 0.06 3.46 -2.06
N VAL A 312 0.54 4.70 -2.21
CA VAL A 312 1.80 5.14 -1.61
C VAL A 312 1.71 5.11 -0.08
N THR A 313 0.59 5.56 0.47
CA THR A 313 0.36 5.61 1.92
C THR A 313 0.21 4.20 2.50
N PHE A 314 -0.67 3.37 1.94
CA PHE A 314 -0.85 1.99 2.39
C PHE A 314 0.34 1.08 2.07
N ALA A 315 1.11 1.36 1.01
CA ALA A 315 2.38 0.71 0.76
C ALA A 315 3.38 0.99 1.88
N THR A 316 3.39 2.22 2.40
CA THR A 316 4.24 2.58 3.54
C THR A 316 3.75 1.95 4.84
N VAL A 317 2.43 1.91 5.09
CA VAL A 317 1.83 1.11 6.18
C VAL A 317 2.25 -0.35 6.06
N GLY A 318 2.14 -0.91 4.85
CA GLY A 318 2.57 -2.25 4.48
C GLY A 318 4.02 -2.51 4.83
N ALA A 319 4.92 -1.63 4.41
CA ALA A 319 6.34 -1.74 4.69
C ALA A 319 6.68 -1.74 6.19
N MET A 320 5.98 -0.91 6.99
CA MET A 320 6.17 -0.90 8.44
C MET A 320 5.72 -2.21 9.09
N LEU A 321 4.55 -2.70 8.71
CA LEU A 321 3.98 -3.96 9.17
C LEU A 321 4.81 -5.17 8.76
N LEU A 322 5.29 -5.20 7.52
CA LEU A 322 6.16 -6.26 7.00
C LEU A 322 7.50 -6.29 7.73
N ASN A 323 8.10 -5.12 7.99
CA ASN A 323 9.32 -5.02 8.78
C ASN A 323 9.15 -5.61 10.18
N ASP A 324 8.05 -5.27 10.86
CA ASP A 324 7.76 -5.81 12.20
C ASP A 324 7.50 -7.31 12.15
N SER A 325 6.73 -7.78 11.16
CA SER A 325 6.40 -9.19 10.97
C SER A 325 7.65 -10.06 10.74
N VAL A 326 8.54 -9.65 9.83
CA VAL A 326 9.81 -10.34 9.56
C VAL A 326 10.72 -10.35 10.80
N ARG A 327 10.63 -9.33 11.65
CA ARG A 327 11.43 -9.22 12.88
C ARG A 327 10.77 -9.90 14.09
N GLY A 328 9.55 -10.41 13.96
CA GLY A 328 8.80 -11.00 15.07
C GLY A 328 8.35 -9.98 16.12
N VAL A 329 8.22 -8.71 15.74
CA VAL A 329 7.74 -7.63 16.61
C VAL A 329 6.21 -7.59 16.54
N SER A 330 5.55 -7.61 17.70
CA SER A 330 4.09 -7.50 17.78
C SER A 330 3.61 -6.13 17.30
N ASN A 331 2.57 -6.10 16.48
CA ASN A 331 1.99 -4.88 15.93
C ASN A 331 0.46 -4.91 16.04
N SER A 332 -0.14 -3.84 16.57
CA SER A 332 -1.59 -3.74 16.79
C SER A 332 -2.42 -3.71 15.50
N LEU A 333 -1.80 -3.43 14.36
CA LEU A 333 -2.43 -3.42 13.03
C LEU A 333 -2.40 -4.80 12.35
N ALA A 334 -1.64 -5.77 12.89
CA ALA A 334 -1.43 -7.06 12.23
C ALA A 334 -2.73 -7.84 12.00
N GLU A 335 -3.63 -7.87 12.99
CA GLU A 335 -4.92 -8.57 12.86
C GLU A 335 -5.84 -7.88 11.85
N LEU A 336 -5.87 -6.54 11.86
CA LEU A 336 -6.71 -5.75 10.95
C LEU A 336 -6.30 -5.96 9.50
N PHE A 337 -4.99 -6.00 9.22
CA PHE A 337 -4.48 -6.16 7.87
C PHE A 337 -4.10 -7.60 7.49
N ASP A 338 -4.37 -8.60 8.34
CA ASP A 338 -4.01 -10.00 8.11
C ASP A 338 -4.53 -10.50 6.73
N PRO A 339 -3.67 -11.07 5.86
CA PRO A 339 -4.11 -11.62 4.58
C PRO A 339 -5.15 -12.74 4.70
N ALA A 340 -5.13 -13.51 5.79
CA ALA A 340 -6.06 -14.61 6.03
C ALA A 340 -7.48 -14.14 6.36
N ARG A 341 -7.69 -12.85 6.69
CA ARG A 341 -9.04 -12.33 6.99
C ARG A 341 -9.98 -12.36 5.78
N SER A 342 -9.42 -12.39 4.57
CA SER A 342 -10.15 -12.48 3.31
C SER A 342 -10.73 -13.88 3.06
N GLN A 343 -10.31 -14.89 3.82
CA GLN A 343 -10.87 -16.23 3.74
C GLN A 343 -12.22 -16.28 4.48
N PRO A 344 -13.24 -16.98 3.94
CA PRO A 344 -14.46 -17.22 4.69
C PRO A 344 -14.09 -17.91 6.00
N ARG A 345 -14.43 -17.30 7.15
CA ARG A 345 -14.35 -17.98 8.45
C ARG A 345 -15.20 -19.25 8.32
N GLN A 346 -14.57 -20.41 8.10
CA GLN A 346 -15.26 -21.68 8.34
C GLN A 346 -15.70 -21.62 9.79
N ARG A 347 -17.01 -21.45 10.03
CA ARG A 347 -17.59 -21.57 11.36
C ARG A 347 -17.07 -22.89 11.93
N ALA A 348 -16.19 -22.81 12.91
CA ALA A 348 -15.73 -23.97 13.64
C ALA A 348 -16.93 -24.60 14.34
N GLN A 349 -17.62 -25.52 13.65
CA GLN A 349 -18.44 -26.54 14.28
C GLN A 349 -17.49 -27.56 14.93
N ARG A 350 -16.72 -27.13 15.92
CA ARG A 350 -16.26 -28.03 16.98
C ARG A 350 -17.35 -28.04 18.05
N ARG A 351 -18.50 -28.63 17.70
CA ARG A 351 -19.43 -29.16 18.71
C ARG A 351 -18.76 -30.38 19.31
N ASN A 352 -18.57 -30.34 20.63
CA ASN A 352 -18.23 -31.45 21.50
C ASN A 352 -18.62 -32.81 20.91
N ARG A 353 -17.61 -33.59 20.49
CA ARG A 353 -17.69 -35.04 20.58
C ARG A 353 -16.90 -35.44 21.81
N SER A 354 -17.59 -35.50 22.94
CA SER A 354 -17.15 -36.28 24.08
C SER A 354 -16.93 -37.72 23.63
N PRO A 355 -15.88 -38.41 24.06
CA PRO A 355 -15.71 -39.83 23.75
C PRO A 355 -16.78 -40.61 24.51
N VAL A 356 -17.74 -41.19 23.77
CA VAL A 356 -18.60 -42.24 24.31
C VAL A 356 -17.69 -43.42 24.63
N ARG A 357 -17.55 -43.72 25.93
CA ARG A 357 -16.98 -44.97 26.40
C ARG A 357 -17.84 -46.11 25.86
N GLU A 358 -17.28 -46.98 25.04
CA GLU A 358 -17.82 -48.31 24.81
C GLU A 358 -17.81 -49.06 26.14
N MET A 359 -19.00 -49.19 26.74
CA MET A 359 -19.25 -50.18 27.78
C MET A 359 -19.66 -51.48 27.08
N SER A 360 -18.71 -52.41 27.06
CA SER A 360 -18.96 -53.82 26.81
C SER A 360 -19.87 -54.37 27.92
N ASN A 361 -21.12 -54.68 27.59
CA ASN A 361 -21.94 -55.56 28.41
C ASN A 361 -22.18 -56.86 27.66
N GLY A 362 -21.42 -57.87 28.07
CA GLY A 362 -21.73 -59.26 27.82
C GLY A 362 -23.02 -59.66 28.56
N SER A 363 -23.80 -60.45 27.85
CA SER A 363 -24.83 -61.40 28.30
C SER A 363 -24.72 -61.89 29.75
N TYR A 364 -25.87 -62.00 30.46
CA TYR A 364 -26.38 -63.20 31.18
C TYR A 364 -27.75 -62.85 31.84
N VAL A 365 -28.87 -63.38 31.32
CA VAL A 365 -29.74 -64.49 31.81
C VAL A 365 -30.71 -64.15 32.97
N ARG A 366 -32.00 -64.41 32.66
CA ARG A 366 -33.19 -64.81 33.45
C ARG A 366 -33.09 -64.79 34.99
N HIS A 367 -34.05 -64.13 35.62
CA HIS A 367 -35.26 -64.77 36.19
C HIS A 367 -36.39 -63.76 36.35
#